data_AF-A0A8W8HLR7-F1
#
_entry.id   AF-A0A8W8HLR7-F1
#
_cell.length_a   1.000
_cell.length_b   1.000
_cell.length_c   1.000
_cell.angle_alpha   90.00
_cell.angle_beta   90.00
_cell.angle_gamma   90.00
#
_symmetry.space_group_name_H-M   'P 1'
#
loop_
_entity.id
_entity.type
_entity.pdbx_description
1 polymer ?
#
loop_
_entity_poly.entity_id
_entity_poly.type
_entity_poly.pdbx_seq_one_letter_code
_entity_poly.pdbx_strand_id
1 'polypeptide(L)'
;MKQMANSAILIYGMGGLGIEIAKNIALAGVKNLTIQDCKLAEIQDLGTQFFLREEDVGKNRAEASSSRLAELNPYVSLSALKTGLDCDSDLSYLARYQCVILTEAPLKVQICVNNFCRQQTPQIKFISADVFGVCCGAFCDFGDNFEITDLDGEEPKEIFIEKISKGKPGVVSCFKNKMHGFDTGDHVTFREIYGMTALNGWTCQIKVLSPYMFEICDTTGEEFAPYKHGGIARQVKVSQNASFKSLEQEILNPSLLIPDLCRFEAPANIHLGFLALHRFNEKFKRFPKAWCVDDSSNLVSLAKGLNTELTNKVTTIDEDLLNVLSYTNTGCLSPLCAALGGFVAQEGIKAVTGKFTPLKQWLYLDCRDVINKEEATTPDMFTPRLVKQQLGYPQNKTKLSCVYPL
;
A
#
# COMPACT_ATOMS: atom_id res chain seq x y z
N MET A 1 5.44 -7.21 -16.17
CA MET A 1 6.10 -8.47 -16.60
C MET A 1 7.60 -8.29 -16.82
N LYS A 2 8.10 -7.72 -17.94
CA LYS A 2 9.56 -7.63 -18.21
C LYS A 2 10.36 -6.84 -17.15
N GLN A 3 9.82 -5.72 -16.67
CA GLN A 3 10.47 -4.95 -15.60
C GLN A 3 10.51 -5.75 -14.28
N MET A 4 9.36 -6.30 -13.85
CA MET A 4 9.26 -7.16 -12.65
C MET A 4 10.27 -8.31 -12.66
N ALA A 5 10.39 -9.02 -13.79
CA ALA A 5 11.31 -10.15 -13.95
C ALA A 5 12.80 -9.74 -13.91
N ASN A 6 13.10 -8.45 -13.81
CA ASN A 6 14.45 -7.91 -13.58
C ASN A 6 14.57 -7.15 -12.25
N SER A 7 13.52 -7.14 -11.42
CA SER A 7 13.48 -6.39 -10.16
C SER A 7 13.80 -7.26 -8.96
N ALA A 8 14.47 -6.66 -7.98
CA ALA A 8 14.77 -7.20 -6.68
C ALA A 8 14.02 -6.41 -5.60
N ILE A 9 13.31 -7.13 -4.73
CA ILE A 9 12.56 -6.55 -3.60
C ILE A 9 13.09 -7.16 -2.30
N LEU A 10 13.28 -6.32 -1.28
CA LEU A 10 13.55 -6.76 0.09
C LEU A 10 12.32 -6.50 0.96
N ILE A 11 11.94 -7.48 1.78
CA ILE A 11 10.91 -7.34 2.81
C ILE A 11 11.53 -7.61 4.17
N TYR A 12 11.41 -6.64 5.08
CA TYR A 12 11.82 -6.77 6.48
C TYR A 12 10.61 -7.04 7.38
N GLY A 13 10.76 -7.97 8.32
CA GLY A 13 9.71 -8.45 9.22
C GLY A 13 8.88 -9.57 8.59
N MET A 14 8.95 -10.78 9.15
CA MET A 14 8.31 -12.00 8.65
C MET A 14 7.22 -12.55 9.59
N GLY A 15 6.51 -11.66 10.29
CA GLY A 15 5.24 -11.97 10.93
C GLY A 15 4.09 -12.14 9.93
N GLY A 16 2.84 -12.10 10.41
CA GLY A 16 1.65 -12.34 9.58
C GLY A 16 1.50 -11.41 8.38
N LEU A 17 1.72 -10.11 8.54
CA LEU A 17 1.66 -9.15 7.44
C LEU A 17 2.81 -9.37 6.43
N GLY A 18 4.03 -9.52 6.94
CA GLY A 18 5.23 -9.69 6.12
C GLY A 18 5.13 -10.91 5.20
N ILE A 19 4.61 -12.04 5.71
CA ILE A 19 4.45 -13.24 4.89
C ILE A 19 3.35 -13.11 3.83
N GLU A 20 2.26 -12.40 4.12
CA GLU A 20 1.23 -12.11 3.11
C GLU A 20 1.79 -11.26 1.96
N ILE A 21 2.59 -10.25 2.28
CA ILE A 21 3.28 -9.43 1.27
C ILE A 21 4.22 -10.32 0.44
N ALA A 22 5.07 -11.10 1.12
CA ALA A 22 6.06 -11.96 0.48
C ALA A 22 5.41 -13.00 -0.45
N LYS A 23 4.33 -13.64 -0.01
CA LYS A 23 3.54 -14.58 -0.80
C LYS A 23 3.07 -13.95 -2.11
N ASN A 24 2.44 -12.78 -2.04
CA ASN A 24 1.91 -12.10 -3.22
C ASN A 24 3.02 -11.64 -4.18
N ILE A 25 4.14 -11.13 -3.65
CA ILE A 25 5.29 -10.70 -4.47
C ILE A 25 5.98 -11.91 -5.15
N ALA A 26 6.13 -13.03 -4.45
CA ALA A 26 6.66 -14.27 -5.03
C ALA A 26 5.76 -14.78 -6.16
N LEU A 27 4.44 -14.83 -5.94
CA LEU A 27 3.48 -15.25 -6.97
C LEU A 27 3.44 -14.29 -8.16
N ALA A 28 3.67 -12.99 -7.94
CA ALA A 28 3.74 -12.00 -9.02
C ALA A 28 4.96 -12.20 -9.95
N GLY A 29 6.02 -12.86 -9.48
CA GLY A 29 7.17 -13.22 -10.31
C GLY A 29 8.22 -12.12 -10.47
N VAL A 30 8.62 -11.48 -9.36
CA VAL A 30 9.83 -10.64 -9.34
C VAL A 30 11.10 -11.49 -9.47
N LYS A 31 12.22 -10.92 -9.92
CA LYS A 31 13.46 -11.70 -10.11
C LYS A 31 14.02 -12.24 -8.80
N ASN A 32 14.23 -11.34 -7.84
CA ASN A 32 14.83 -11.66 -6.55
C ASN A 32 13.91 -11.16 -5.44
N LEU A 33 13.62 -12.03 -4.49
CA LEU A 33 12.91 -11.68 -3.28
C LEU A 33 13.83 -11.99 -2.09
N THR A 34 14.18 -10.99 -1.31
CA THR A 34 14.89 -11.18 -0.04
C THR A 34 13.93 -10.96 1.11
N ILE A 35 13.81 -11.95 1.99
CA ILE A 35 13.09 -11.83 3.25
C ILE A 35 14.09 -11.66 4.40
N GLN A 36 13.86 -10.70 5.28
CA GLN A 36 14.77 -10.39 6.38
C GLN A 36 14.00 -10.26 7.69
N ASP A 37 14.47 -10.97 8.72
CA ASP A 37 13.88 -10.86 10.06
C ASP A 37 14.91 -11.24 11.12
N CYS A 38 14.96 -10.50 12.23
CA CYS A 38 15.81 -10.83 13.37
C CYS A 38 15.08 -11.57 14.49
N LYS A 39 13.74 -11.65 14.45
CA LYS A 39 12.95 -12.30 15.49
C LYS A 39 12.90 -13.82 15.29
N LEU A 40 12.77 -14.52 16.41
CA LEU A 40 12.44 -15.94 16.44
C LEU A 40 10.92 -16.11 16.33
N ALA A 41 10.48 -17.24 15.79
CA ALA A 41 9.09 -17.63 15.74
C ALA A 41 8.58 -17.90 17.16
N GLU A 42 7.51 -17.22 17.52
CA GLU A 42 6.78 -17.42 18.76
C GLU A 42 5.45 -18.13 18.49
N ILE A 43 4.87 -18.73 19.54
CA ILE A 43 3.57 -19.42 19.42
C ILE A 43 2.49 -18.50 18.85
N GLN A 44 2.53 -17.22 19.18
CA GLN A 44 1.57 -16.23 18.71
C GLN A 44 1.65 -15.97 17.20
N ASP A 45 2.83 -16.14 16.59
CA ASP A 45 3.00 -15.95 15.13
C ASP A 45 2.20 -17.01 14.35
N LEU A 46 2.01 -18.21 14.89
CA LEU A 46 1.28 -19.30 14.23
C LEU A 46 -0.19 -18.95 13.91
N GLY A 47 -0.75 -17.95 14.60
CA GLY A 47 -2.12 -17.50 14.39
C GLY A 47 -2.33 -16.71 13.09
N THR A 48 -1.28 -16.12 12.53
CA THR A 48 -1.36 -15.28 11.33
C THR A 48 -0.30 -15.59 10.28
N GLN A 49 0.81 -16.20 10.68
CA GLN A 49 1.90 -16.61 9.80
C GLN A 49 1.69 -18.08 9.38
N PHE A 50 1.04 -18.25 8.22
CA PHE A 50 0.58 -19.55 7.72
C PHE A 50 1.70 -20.47 7.16
N PHE A 51 2.96 -20.03 7.12
CA PHE A 51 4.11 -20.86 6.77
C PHE A 51 4.89 -21.36 7.98
N LEU A 52 4.70 -20.81 9.17
CA LEU A 52 5.28 -21.34 10.40
C LEU A 52 4.45 -22.51 10.91
N ARG A 53 5.14 -23.53 11.42
CA ARG A 53 4.55 -24.67 12.12
C ARG A 53 4.97 -24.68 13.58
N GLU A 54 4.30 -25.49 14.42
CA GLU A 54 4.68 -25.63 15.83
C GLU A 54 6.15 -26.03 16.02
N GLU A 55 6.68 -26.87 15.11
CA GLU A 55 8.09 -27.29 15.07
C GLU A 55 9.08 -26.18 14.68
N ASP A 56 8.58 -25.03 14.20
CA ASP A 56 9.39 -23.88 13.82
C ASP A 56 9.51 -22.86 14.97
N VAL A 57 8.75 -23.01 16.05
CA VAL A 57 8.85 -22.15 17.24
C VAL A 57 10.28 -22.18 17.79
N GLY A 58 10.86 -20.99 17.99
CA GLY A 58 12.24 -20.79 18.40
C GLY A 58 13.25 -20.73 17.24
N LYS A 59 12.86 -21.00 15.99
CA LYS A 59 13.69 -20.75 14.79
C LYS A 59 13.49 -19.32 14.29
N ASN A 60 14.42 -18.82 13.49
CA ASN A 60 14.26 -17.51 12.84
C ASN A 60 13.10 -17.52 11.85
N ARG A 61 12.22 -16.51 11.90
CA ARG A 61 10.99 -16.46 11.08
C ARG A 61 11.27 -16.42 9.57
N ALA A 62 12.29 -15.69 9.13
CA ALA A 62 12.66 -15.60 7.72
C ALA A 62 13.19 -16.94 7.20
N GLU A 63 14.09 -17.59 7.93
CA GLU A 63 14.60 -18.90 7.52
C GLU A 63 13.55 -20.01 7.53
N ALA A 64 12.75 -20.08 8.59
CA ALA A 64 11.69 -21.09 8.72
C ALA A 64 10.65 -21.00 7.59
N SER A 65 10.45 -19.80 7.04
CA SER A 65 9.50 -19.54 5.95
C SER A 65 10.11 -19.74 4.56
N SER A 66 11.44 -19.79 4.45
CA SER A 66 12.15 -19.68 3.17
C SER A 66 11.82 -20.80 2.20
N SER A 67 11.87 -22.06 2.64
CA SER A 67 11.61 -23.21 1.75
C SER A 67 10.19 -23.17 1.17
N ARG A 68 9.18 -22.95 2.03
CA ARG A 68 7.76 -22.91 1.64
C ARG A 68 7.45 -21.73 0.73
N LEU A 69 8.09 -20.58 0.97
CA LEU A 69 7.92 -19.41 0.11
C LEU A 69 8.57 -19.61 -1.27
N ALA A 70 9.73 -20.26 -1.34
CA ALA A 70 10.41 -20.56 -2.59
C ALA A 70 9.62 -21.55 -3.48
N GLU A 71 8.86 -22.47 -2.87
CA GLU A 71 7.98 -23.41 -3.58
C GLU A 71 6.86 -22.72 -4.38
N LEU A 72 6.46 -21.50 -4.02
CA LEU A 72 5.37 -20.79 -4.69
C LEU A 72 5.69 -20.46 -6.16
N ASN A 73 6.95 -20.15 -6.49
CA ASN A 73 7.32 -19.74 -7.83
C ASN A 73 8.80 -20.05 -8.12
N PRO A 74 9.11 -21.10 -8.90
CA PRO A 74 10.47 -21.48 -9.28
C PRO A 74 11.26 -20.41 -10.07
N TYR A 75 10.58 -19.40 -10.62
CA TYR A 75 11.22 -18.31 -11.35
C TYR A 75 11.73 -17.17 -10.44
N VAL A 76 11.39 -17.19 -9.15
CA VAL A 76 11.82 -16.19 -8.17
C VAL A 76 12.98 -16.73 -7.36
N SER A 77 14.12 -16.02 -7.37
CA SER A 77 15.25 -16.34 -6.51
C SER A 77 14.98 -15.79 -5.10
N LEU A 78 14.72 -16.68 -4.15
CA LEU A 78 14.47 -16.31 -2.75
C LEU A 78 15.77 -16.34 -1.93
N SER A 79 15.95 -15.36 -1.04
CA SER A 79 17.03 -15.35 -0.04
C SER A 79 16.49 -14.94 1.33
N ALA A 80 17.02 -15.53 2.40
CA ALA A 80 16.62 -15.21 3.78
C ALA A 80 17.80 -14.62 4.56
N LEU A 81 17.56 -13.52 5.27
CA LEU A 81 18.53 -12.84 6.14
C LEU A 81 18.02 -12.82 7.58
N LYS A 82 18.89 -13.16 8.53
CA LYS A 82 18.59 -13.20 9.97
C LYS A 82 18.88 -11.89 10.70
N THR A 83 19.49 -10.93 10.02
CA THR A 83 20.04 -9.72 10.64
C THR A 83 18.95 -8.68 10.87
N GLY A 84 19.05 -7.98 12.00
CA GLY A 84 18.21 -6.80 12.24
C GLY A 84 18.59 -5.65 11.33
N LEU A 85 17.70 -4.67 11.23
CA LEU A 85 17.98 -3.36 10.67
C LEU A 85 18.16 -2.35 11.81
N ASP A 86 19.22 -1.57 11.76
CA ASP A 86 19.46 -0.46 12.69
C ASP A 86 20.03 0.75 11.94
N CYS A 87 19.81 1.95 12.47
CA CYS A 87 20.34 3.19 11.93
C CYS A 87 21.87 3.23 11.90
N ASP A 88 22.50 2.53 12.84
CA ASP A 88 23.95 2.49 12.98
C ASP A 88 24.59 1.34 12.18
N SER A 89 23.76 0.50 11.54
CA SER A 89 24.22 -0.62 10.70
C SER A 89 24.54 -0.19 9.28
N ASP A 90 25.39 -0.95 8.59
CA ASP A 90 25.67 -0.70 7.17
C ASP A 90 24.43 -1.02 6.32
N LEU A 91 23.79 0.02 5.79
CA LEU A 91 22.65 -0.08 4.88
C LEU A 91 23.05 -0.23 3.41
N SER A 92 24.35 -0.20 3.07
CA SER A 92 24.84 -0.23 1.68
C SER A 92 24.33 -1.43 0.87
N TYR A 93 24.11 -2.56 1.53
CA TYR A 93 23.57 -3.76 0.89
C TYR A 93 22.17 -3.56 0.31
N LEU A 94 21.40 -2.58 0.80
CA LEU A 94 20.08 -2.24 0.29
C LEU A 94 20.13 -1.64 -1.12
N ALA A 95 21.27 -1.09 -1.55
CA ALA A 95 21.49 -0.49 -2.87
C ALA A 95 21.20 -1.45 -4.06
N ARG A 96 21.16 -2.75 -3.82
CA ARG A 96 20.86 -3.77 -4.84
C ARG A 96 19.37 -3.92 -5.15
N TYR A 97 18.48 -3.41 -4.30
CA TYR A 97 17.03 -3.56 -4.43
C TYR A 97 16.41 -2.33 -5.09
N GLN A 98 15.33 -2.56 -5.85
CA GLN A 98 14.56 -1.45 -6.43
C GLN A 98 13.42 -1.01 -5.50
N CYS A 99 12.95 -1.91 -4.63
CA CYS A 99 11.97 -1.61 -3.60
C CYS A 99 12.34 -2.30 -2.28
N VAL A 100 12.18 -1.57 -1.18
CA VAL A 100 12.38 -2.04 0.20
C VAL A 100 11.09 -1.84 0.97
N ILE A 101 10.56 -2.92 1.55
CA ILE A 101 9.31 -2.96 2.31
C ILE A 101 9.63 -3.28 3.76
N LEU A 102 9.23 -2.42 4.70
CA LEU A 102 9.41 -2.64 6.13
C LEU A 102 8.08 -2.96 6.79
N THR A 103 8.09 -4.00 7.61
CA THR A 103 7.04 -4.32 8.57
C THR A 103 7.66 -4.61 9.93
N GLU A 104 6.90 -4.39 11.00
CA GLU A 104 7.32 -4.63 12.39
C GLU A 104 8.64 -3.91 12.78
N ALA A 105 8.96 -2.80 12.12
CA ALA A 105 10.18 -2.04 12.34
C ALA A 105 9.92 -0.82 13.23
N PRO A 106 10.82 -0.45 14.16
CA PRO A 106 10.70 0.79 14.91
C PRO A 106 10.69 2.01 13.97
N LEU A 107 9.90 3.05 14.31
CA LEU A 107 9.77 4.26 13.49
C LEU A 107 11.12 4.91 13.15
N LYS A 108 12.06 4.94 14.10
CA LYS A 108 13.43 5.43 13.89
C LYS A 108 14.15 4.68 12.75
N VAL A 109 14.01 3.36 12.69
CA VAL A 109 14.59 2.52 11.64
C VAL A 109 13.88 2.78 10.31
N GLN A 110 12.55 2.90 10.32
CA GLN A 110 11.78 3.23 9.12
C GLN A 110 12.25 4.55 8.49
N ILE A 111 12.42 5.61 9.31
CA ILE A 111 12.90 6.92 8.85
C ILE A 111 14.32 6.81 8.30
N CYS A 112 15.21 6.12 8.99
CA CYS A 112 16.60 5.97 8.55
C CYS A 112 16.70 5.21 7.21
N VAL A 113 15.97 4.10 7.05
CA VAL A 113 15.96 3.33 5.81
C VAL A 113 15.30 4.14 4.68
N ASN A 114 14.22 4.88 4.95
CA ASN A 114 13.60 5.76 3.97
C ASN A 114 14.60 6.84 3.47
N ASN A 115 15.30 7.50 4.40
CA ASN A 115 16.32 8.50 4.06
C ASN A 115 17.46 7.89 3.23
N PHE A 116 17.93 6.69 3.60
CA PHE A 116 18.92 5.96 2.80
C PHE A 116 18.41 5.68 1.38
N CYS A 117 17.16 5.21 1.24
CA CYS A 117 16.55 4.90 -0.04
C CYS A 117 16.46 6.12 -0.98
N ARG A 118 16.12 7.29 -0.43
CA ARG A 118 16.05 8.56 -1.18
C ARG A 118 17.42 9.09 -1.62
N GLN A 119 18.49 8.76 -0.91
CA GLN A 119 19.86 9.19 -1.24
C GLN A 119 20.49 8.37 -2.37
N GLN A 120 19.91 7.22 -2.73
CA GLN A 120 20.43 6.37 -3.79
C GLN A 120 20.16 6.95 -5.18
N THR A 121 21.02 6.59 -6.14
CA THR A 121 20.85 6.93 -7.56
C THR A 121 20.95 5.66 -8.41
N PRO A 122 19.83 5.16 -8.98
CA PRO A 122 18.46 5.67 -8.87
C PRO A 122 17.87 5.51 -7.46
N GLN A 123 16.89 6.35 -7.12
CA GLN A 123 16.20 6.28 -5.81
C GLN A 123 15.50 4.92 -5.64
N ILE A 124 15.69 4.30 -4.48
CA ILE A 124 15.03 3.07 -4.08
C ILE A 124 13.63 3.41 -3.58
N LYS A 125 12.64 2.62 -3.98
CA LYS A 125 11.26 2.81 -3.57
C LYS A 125 11.07 2.22 -2.18
N PHE A 126 10.41 2.95 -1.30
CA PHE A 126 10.23 2.57 0.08
C PHE A 126 8.75 2.39 0.40
N ILE A 127 8.44 1.31 1.12
CA ILE A 127 7.11 1.06 1.66
C ILE A 127 7.26 0.69 3.13
N SER A 128 6.41 1.25 4.00
CA SER A 128 6.28 0.80 5.38
C SER A 128 4.84 0.34 5.62
N ALA A 129 4.65 -0.75 6.34
CA ALA A 129 3.31 -1.23 6.67
C ALA A 129 3.29 -2.00 7.99
N ASP A 130 2.28 -1.76 8.81
CA ASP A 130 2.14 -2.37 10.13
C ASP A 130 0.67 -2.69 10.44
N VAL A 131 0.47 -3.77 11.20
CA VAL A 131 -0.82 -4.17 11.77
C VAL A 131 -0.68 -4.13 13.29
N PHE A 132 -1.53 -3.33 13.94
CA PHE A 132 -1.64 -3.23 15.39
C PHE A 132 -3.07 -3.55 15.80
N GLY A 133 -3.33 -4.81 16.16
CA GLY A 133 -4.64 -5.27 16.58
C GLY A 133 -5.68 -5.15 15.47
N VAL A 134 -6.67 -4.29 15.72
CA VAL A 134 -7.77 -4.01 14.78
C VAL A 134 -7.47 -2.86 13.81
N CYS A 135 -6.30 -2.22 13.92
CA CYS A 135 -5.89 -1.14 13.03
C CYS A 135 -4.69 -1.57 12.21
N CYS A 136 -4.58 -1.07 10.98
CA CYS A 136 -3.40 -1.25 10.15
C CYS A 136 -3.12 -0.01 9.32
N GLY A 137 -1.87 0.14 8.87
CA GLY A 137 -1.46 1.26 8.05
C GLY A 137 -0.39 0.89 7.05
N ALA A 138 -0.35 1.59 5.92
CA ALA A 138 0.72 1.53 4.93
C ALA A 138 1.15 2.94 4.49
N PHE A 139 2.43 3.09 4.21
CA PHE A 139 3.09 4.28 3.70
C PHE A 139 3.88 3.96 2.43
N CYS A 140 3.81 4.80 1.40
CA CYS A 140 4.60 4.68 0.18
C CYS A 140 5.41 5.95 -0.10
N ASP A 141 6.69 5.77 -0.40
CA ASP A 141 7.60 6.81 -0.90
C ASP A 141 8.40 6.27 -2.09
N PHE A 142 8.02 6.70 -3.30
CA PHE A 142 8.69 6.27 -4.54
C PHE A 142 9.70 7.30 -5.08
N GLY A 143 10.08 8.28 -4.27
CA GLY A 143 11.07 9.31 -4.59
C GLY A 143 10.48 10.61 -5.13
N ASP A 144 11.36 11.55 -5.46
CA ASP A 144 11.00 12.90 -5.90
C ASP A 144 10.39 12.91 -7.32
N ASN A 145 10.77 11.94 -8.14
CA ASN A 145 10.36 11.82 -9.53
C ASN A 145 10.12 10.35 -9.90
N PHE A 146 8.86 9.93 -9.81
CA PHE A 146 8.40 8.60 -10.16
C PHE A 146 7.54 8.64 -11.42
N GLU A 147 8.01 8.01 -12.49
CA GLU A 147 7.26 7.94 -13.75
C GLU A 147 6.18 6.86 -13.67
N ILE A 148 4.93 7.28 -13.90
CA ILE A 148 3.76 6.41 -14.04
C ILE A 148 3.40 6.35 -15.52
N THR A 149 3.58 5.18 -16.11
CA THR A 149 3.34 4.93 -17.54
C THR A 149 1.87 4.69 -17.88
N ASP A 150 1.10 4.23 -16.91
CA ASP A 150 -0.32 3.88 -17.05
C ASP A 150 -0.99 4.05 -15.68
N LEU A 151 -2.00 4.91 -15.60
CA LEU A 151 -2.57 5.39 -14.33
C LEU A 151 -3.67 4.47 -13.79
N ASP A 152 -4.46 3.90 -14.68
CA ASP A 152 -5.69 3.16 -14.39
C ASP A 152 -5.59 1.68 -14.80
N GLY A 153 -4.69 1.34 -15.73
CA GLY A 153 -4.60 0.01 -16.32
C GLY A 153 -5.70 -0.32 -17.32
N GLU A 154 -6.53 0.66 -17.68
CA GLU A 154 -7.59 0.50 -18.66
C GLU A 154 -6.99 0.52 -20.07
N GLU A 155 -7.48 -0.36 -20.93
CA GLU A 155 -7.05 -0.41 -22.32
C GLU A 155 -7.35 0.93 -23.02
N PRO A 156 -6.43 1.45 -23.85
CA PRO A 156 -6.66 2.72 -24.53
C PRO A 156 -7.91 2.66 -25.41
N LYS A 157 -8.87 3.55 -25.13
CA LYS A 157 -10.15 3.63 -25.83
C LYS A 157 -9.94 3.98 -27.31
N GLU A 158 -10.72 3.39 -28.19
CA GLU A 158 -10.66 3.63 -29.64
C GLU A 158 -12.06 3.87 -30.21
N ILE A 159 -12.19 4.88 -31.07
CA ILE A 159 -13.46 5.29 -31.66
C ILE A 159 -13.34 5.52 -33.17
N PHE A 160 -14.48 5.40 -33.86
CA PHE A 160 -14.61 5.80 -35.26
C PHE A 160 -15.16 7.22 -35.37
N ILE A 161 -14.58 7.99 -36.28
CA ILE A 161 -14.91 9.39 -36.50
C ILE A 161 -15.96 9.50 -37.62
N GLU A 162 -17.01 10.28 -37.35
CA GLU A 162 -18.03 10.63 -38.34
C GLU A 162 -17.67 11.90 -39.11
N LYS A 163 -17.18 12.90 -38.37
CA LYS A 163 -16.93 14.23 -38.90
C LYS A 163 -15.88 14.96 -38.06
N ILE A 164 -15.07 15.77 -38.73
CA ILE A 164 -14.19 16.75 -38.09
C ILE A 164 -14.54 18.13 -38.65
N SER A 165 -14.85 19.08 -37.78
CA SER A 165 -15.11 20.47 -38.18
C SER A 165 -13.80 21.22 -38.44
N LYS A 166 -13.83 22.16 -39.40
CA LYS A 166 -12.75 23.12 -39.62
C LYS A 166 -13.05 24.38 -38.80
N GLY A 167 -12.44 24.51 -37.62
CA GLY A 167 -12.78 25.56 -36.65
C GLY A 167 -11.74 25.75 -35.56
N LYS A 168 -12.01 26.73 -34.69
CA LYS A 168 -11.17 27.11 -33.54
C LYS A 168 -11.99 27.11 -32.25
N PRO A 169 -12.01 26.02 -31.47
CA PRO A 169 -11.32 24.74 -31.70
C PRO A 169 -11.99 23.88 -32.79
N GLY A 170 -11.23 22.92 -33.34
CA GLY A 170 -11.81 21.86 -34.17
C GLY A 170 -12.66 20.91 -33.31
N VAL A 171 -13.75 20.39 -33.87
CA VAL A 171 -14.68 19.49 -33.16
C VAL A 171 -14.78 18.17 -33.89
N VAL A 172 -14.59 17.07 -33.16
CA VAL A 172 -14.70 15.70 -33.66
C VAL A 172 -16.03 15.13 -33.21
N SER A 173 -16.79 14.53 -34.14
CA SER A 173 -18.05 13.83 -33.86
C SER A 173 -17.88 12.32 -34.04
N CYS A 174 -18.39 11.55 -33.09
CA CYS A 174 -18.28 10.08 -33.08
C CYS A 174 -19.31 9.43 -34.00
N PHE A 175 -18.91 8.34 -34.68
CA PHE A 175 -19.75 7.61 -35.62
C PHE A 175 -21.01 7.01 -34.98
N LYS A 176 -22.17 7.29 -35.58
CA LYS A 176 -23.47 6.69 -35.23
C LYS A 176 -23.85 6.86 -33.75
N ASN A 177 -23.52 8.00 -33.14
CA ASN A 177 -23.80 8.26 -31.71
C ASN A 177 -23.26 7.17 -30.78
N LYS A 178 -22.13 6.53 -31.10
CA LYS A 178 -21.39 5.75 -30.09
C LYS A 178 -20.67 6.70 -29.15
N MET A 179 -20.81 6.47 -27.85
CA MET A 179 -20.09 7.26 -26.85
C MET A 179 -18.58 7.02 -26.97
N HIS A 180 -17.78 8.08 -26.87
CA HIS A 180 -16.33 7.93 -26.95
C HIS A 180 -15.69 7.43 -25.66
N GLY A 181 -16.30 7.74 -24.51
CA GLY A 181 -15.79 7.36 -23.20
C GLY A 181 -14.51 8.08 -22.75
N PHE A 182 -13.90 8.94 -23.57
CA PHE A 182 -12.81 9.82 -23.12
C PHE A 182 -13.23 10.83 -22.05
N ASP A 183 -12.23 11.30 -21.30
CA ASP A 183 -12.33 12.36 -20.30
C ASP A 183 -11.62 13.64 -20.76
N THR A 184 -12.01 14.79 -20.23
CA THR A 184 -11.33 16.06 -20.54
C THR A 184 -9.90 16.00 -20.01
N GLY A 185 -8.93 16.28 -20.89
CA GLY A 185 -7.50 16.19 -20.58
C GLY A 185 -6.82 14.94 -21.12
N ASP A 186 -7.59 13.97 -21.64
CA ASP A 186 -7.06 12.82 -22.37
C ASP A 186 -6.26 13.25 -23.60
N HIS A 187 -5.33 12.41 -24.03
CA HIS A 187 -4.61 12.59 -25.28
C HIS A 187 -5.10 11.55 -26.29
N VAL A 188 -5.31 11.96 -27.54
CA VAL A 188 -5.80 11.10 -28.61
C VAL A 188 -4.92 11.25 -29.84
N THR A 189 -4.58 10.12 -30.47
CA THR A 189 -3.91 10.07 -31.78
C THR A 189 -4.90 9.67 -32.86
N PHE A 190 -4.77 10.29 -34.03
CA PHE A 190 -5.64 10.03 -35.16
C PHE A 190 -4.98 9.17 -36.25
N ARG A 191 -5.77 8.34 -36.94
CA ARG A 191 -5.33 7.53 -38.08
C ARG A 191 -6.46 7.40 -39.10
N GLU A 192 -6.10 7.10 -40.35
CA GLU A 192 -7.05 6.81 -41.43
C GLU A 192 -8.09 7.93 -41.71
N ILE A 193 -7.73 9.19 -41.43
CA ILE A 193 -8.53 10.36 -41.80
C ILE A 193 -8.27 10.69 -43.27
N TYR A 194 -9.33 10.72 -44.07
CA TYR A 194 -9.28 11.16 -45.48
C TYR A 194 -9.77 12.62 -45.60
N GLY A 195 -9.07 13.42 -46.41
CA GLY A 195 -9.28 14.87 -46.50
C GLY A 195 -8.32 15.60 -45.58
N MET A 196 -8.65 15.69 -44.28
CA MET A 196 -7.84 16.35 -43.24
C MET A 196 -6.64 15.48 -42.80
N THR A 197 -5.81 15.05 -43.76
CA THR A 197 -4.76 14.03 -43.58
C THR A 197 -3.62 14.47 -42.66
N ALA A 198 -3.43 15.78 -42.47
CA ALA A 198 -2.42 16.34 -41.55
C ALA A 198 -2.65 15.91 -40.09
N LEU A 199 -3.87 15.49 -39.73
CA LEU A 199 -4.15 14.93 -38.41
C LEU A 199 -3.63 13.49 -38.23
N ASN A 200 -3.37 12.74 -39.31
CA ASN A 200 -2.92 11.35 -39.17
C ASN A 200 -1.54 11.28 -38.51
N GLY A 201 -1.44 10.56 -37.38
CA GLY A 201 -0.24 10.47 -36.55
C GLY A 201 -0.11 11.62 -35.54
N TRP A 202 -0.96 12.64 -35.60
CA TRP A 202 -0.97 13.73 -34.62
C TRP A 202 -1.59 13.25 -33.30
N THR A 203 -0.90 13.47 -32.17
CA THR A 203 -1.44 13.33 -30.82
C THR A 203 -1.75 14.68 -30.18
N CYS A 204 -2.98 14.90 -29.71
CA CYS A 204 -3.37 16.14 -29.04
C CYS A 204 -4.19 15.88 -27.78
N GLN A 205 -4.15 16.83 -26.85
CA GLN A 205 -5.06 16.84 -25.70
C GLN A 205 -6.47 17.23 -26.15
N ILE A 206 -7.49 16.58 -25.58
CA ILE A 206 -8.89 16.79 -25.93
C ILE A 206 -9.69 17.40 -24.78
N LYS A 207 -10.80 18.06 -25.13
CA LYS A 207 -11.79 18.56 -24.18
C LYS A 207 -13.18 18.06 -24.57
N VAL A 208 -13.83 17.35 -23.66
CA VAL A 208 -15.12 16.71 -23.92
C VAL A 208 -16.24 17.76 -23.92
N LEU A 209 -17.08 17.76 -24.96
CA LEU A 209 -18.25 18.64 -25.06
C LEU A 209 -19.54 17.90 -24.72
N SER A 210 -19.63 16.65 -25.17
CA SER A 210 -20.76 15.75 -24.95
C SER A 210 -20.26 14.32 -25.08
N PRO A 211 -21.02 13.29 -24.69
CA PRO A 211 -20.60 11.90 -24.86
C PRO A 211 -20.21 11.48 -26.28
N TYR A 212 -20.56 12.28 -27.30
CA TYR A 212 -20.36 12.00 -28.72
C TYR A 212 -19.43 12.99 -29.41
N MET A 213 -18.96 14.04 -28.71
CA MET A 213 -18.18 15.11 -29.32
C MET A 213 -17.12 15.66 -28.37
N PHE A 214 -15.95 15.96 -28.93
CA PHE A 214 -14.85 16.59 -28.20
C PHE A 214 -14.10 17.58 -29.09
N GLU A 215 -13.50 18.57 -28.43
CA GLU A 215 -12.65 19.59 -29.03
C GLU A 215 -11.22 19.07 -29.16
N ILE A 216 -10.57 19.47 -30.25
CA ILE A 216 -9.15 19.25 -30.55
C ILE A 216 -8.46 20.60 -30.80
N CYS A 217 -7.25 20.59 -31.34
CA CYS A 217 -6.51 21.79 -31.71
C CYS A 217 -7.24 22.66 -32.76
N ASP A 218 -6.69 23.86 -33.01
CA ASP A 218 -7.15 24.71 -34.11
C ASP A 218 -6.94 23.97 -35.45
N THR A 219 -8.02 23.82 -36.20
CA THR A 219 -8.03 23.14 -37.51
C THR A 219 -8.21 24.12 -38.66
N THR A 220 -8.16 25.44 -38.41
CA THR A 220 -8.39 26.46 -39.45
C THR A 220 -7.22 26.64 -40.41
N GLY A 221 -6.03 26.15 -40.06
CA GLY A 221 -4.81 26.23 -40.86
C GLY A 221 -4.95 25.70 -42.30
N GLU A 222 -4.05 26.15 -43.17
CA GLU A 222 -4.00 25.74 -44.58
C GLU A 222 -3.59 24.26 -44.72
N GLU A 223 -2.84 23.75 -43.74
CA GLU A 223 -2.43 22.35 -43.61
C GLU A 223 -3.62 21.39 -43.43
N PHE A 224 -4.74 21.88 -42.92
CA PHE A 224 -5.95 21.10 -42.70
C PHE A 224 -6.93 21.27 -43.86
N ALA A 225 -6.79 20.42 -44.88
CA ALA A 225 -7.80 20.30 -45.92
C ALA A 225 -9.17 19.87 -45.33
N PRO A 226 -10.30 20.21 -46.00
CA PRO A 226 -11.62 19.80 -45.53
C PRO A 226 -11.73 18.29 -45.34
N TYR A 227 -12.32 17.88 -44.21
CA TYR A 227 -12.61 16.48 -43.91
C TYR A 227 -13.51 15.85 -44.99
N LYS A 228 -13.22 14.59 -45.36
CA LYS A 228 -14.03 13.83 -46.31
C LYS A 228 -14.80 12.68 -45.64
N HIS A 229 -14.09 11.67 -45.14
CA HIS A 229 -14.68 10.49 -44.48
C HIS A 229 -13.61 9.71 -43.70
N GLY A 230 -14.06 8.71 -42.93
CA GLY A 230 -13.19 7.82 -42.17
C GLY A 230 -12.53 8.50 -40.97
N GLY A 231 -11.59 7.80 -40.36
CA GLY A 231 -10.86 8.28 -39.20
C GLY A 231 -11.09 7.42 -37.98
N ILE A 232 -9.99 7.12 -37.29
CA ILE A 232 -9.95 6.44 -36.01
C ILE A 232 -9.25 7.39 -35.04
N ALA A 233 -9.86 7.57 -33.87
CA ALA A 233 -9.26 8.28 -32.75
C ALA A 233 -8.96 7.27 -31.64
N ARG A 234 -7.69 7.15 -31.25
CA ARG A 234 -7.23 6.24 -30.21
C ARG A 234 -6.59 6.99 -29.06
N GLN A 235 -7.02 6.72 -27.84
CA GLN A 235 -6.42 7.30 -26.63
C GLN A 235 -4.94 6.92 -26.55
N VAL A 236 -4.12 7.85 -26.09
CA VAL A 236 -2.72 7.64 -25.74
C VAL A 236 -2.56 7.91 -24.26
N LYS A 237 -2.06 6.90 -23.54
CA LYS A 237 -1.66 7.05 -22.15
C LYS A 237 -0.34 7.82 -22.12
N VAL A 238 -0.38 9.04 -21.63
CA VAL A 238 0.80 9.88 -21.45
C VAL A 238 1.37 9.60 -20.07
N SER A 239 2.69 9.36 -19.98
CA SER A 239 3.31 9.13 -18.69
C SER A 239 3.22 10.38 -17.81
N GLN A 240 2.97 10.19 -16.53
CA GLN A 240 2.90 11.27 -15.54
C GLN A 240 3.96 11.05 -14.48
N ASN A 241 4.61 12.14 -14.07
CA ASN A 241 5.54 12.11 -12.96
C ASN A 241 4.82 12.42 -11.66
N ALA A 242 4.97 11.52 -10.69
CA ALA A 242 4.53 11.71 -9.31
C ALA A 242 5.75 12.02 -8.42
N SER A 243 5.52 12.87 -7.42
CA SER A 243 6.50 13.22 -6.40
C SER A 243 5.98 12.85 -5.02
N PHE A 244 6.85 12.22 -4.23
CA PHE A 244 6.59 11.73 -2.88
C PHE A 244 7.48 12.45 -1.88
N LYS A 245 6.92 12.75 -0.71
CA LYS A 245 7.66 13.33 0.40
C LYS A 245 8.33 12.22 1.22
N SER A 246 9.36 12.58 1.98
CA SER A 246 9.99 11.62 2.88
C SER A 246 9.04 11.24 4.02
N LEU A 247 9.29 10.08 4.62
CA LEU A 247 8.55 9.61 5.79
C LEU A 247 8.58 10.64 6.93
N GLU A 248 9.74 11.25 7.16
CA GLU A 248 9.93 12.29 8.20
C GLU A 248 9.02 13.50 7.98
N GLN A 249 8.84 13.94 6.73
CA GLN A 249 7.95 15.05 6.40
C GLN A 249 6.47 14.66 6.55
N GLU A 250 6.10 13.45 6.13
CA GLU A 250 4.72 12.97 6.15
C GLU A 250 4.24 12.54 7.53
N ILE A 251 5.13 12.28 8.49
CA ILE A 251 4.76 12.11 9.89
C ILE A 251 4.22 13.41 10.49
N LEU A 252 4.74 14.57 10.07
CA LEU A 252 4.33 15.87 10.60
C LEU A 252 3.10 16.45 9.89
N ASN A 253 2.95 16.13 8.61
CA ASN A 253 1.88 16.61 7.75
C ASN A 253 1.45 15.50 6.74
N PRO A 254 0.64 14.53 7.19
CA PRO A 254 0.32 13.34 6.40
C PRO A 254 -0.68 13.62 5.28
N SER A 255 -0.40 13.04 4.12
CA SER A 255 -1.30 12.92 2.97
C SER A 255 -2.11 11.62 3.09
N LEU A 256 -3.30 11.73 3.68
CA LEU A 256 -4.14 10.59 4.07
C LEU A 256 -5.15 10.23 2.96
N LEU A 257 -5.14 8.98 2.51
CA LEU A 257 -6.27 8.42 1.76
C LEU A 257 -7.42 8.12 2.72
N ILE A 258 -8.65 8.44 2.31
CA ILE A 258 -9.88 8.15 3.07
C ILE A 258 -10.55 6.91 2.45
N PRO A 259 -10.34 5.72 3.02
CA PRO A 259 -10.90 4.48 2.46
C PRO A 259 -12.37 4.26 2.84
N ASP A 260 -12.80 4.76 4.00
CA ASP A 260 -14.17 4.67 4.48
C ASP A 260 -14.81 6.06 4.57
N LEU A 261 -15.75 6.34 3.68
CA LEU A 261 -16.50 7.59 3.62
C LEU A 261 -17.55 7.72 4.73
N CYS A 262 -17.74 6.71 5.57
CA CYS A 262 -18.50 6.84 6.82
C CYS A 262 -17.63 7.33 7.99
N ARG A 263 -16.30 7.31 7.85
CA ARG A 263 -15.32 7.59 8.93
C ARG A 263 -14.19 8.50 8.49
N PHE A 264 -14.53 9.70 8.02
CA PHE A 264 -13.55 10.68 7.50
C PHE A 264 -12.41 11.03 8.47
N GLU A 265 -12.66 11.01 9.79
CA GLU A 265 -11.66 11.38 10.82
C GLU A 265 -10.78 10.20 11.27
N ALA A 266 -11.13 8.95 10.91
CA ALA A 266 -10.42 7.78 11.40
C ALA A 266 -8.95 7.73 10.94
N PRO A 267 -8.59 7.98 9.66
CA PRO A 267 -7.19 7.92 9.23
C PRO A 267 -6.26 8.84 10.02
N ALA A 268 -6.71 10.06 10.33
CA ALA A 268 -5.92 11.03 11.10
C ALA A 268 -5.71 10.57 12.56
N ASN A 269 -6.75 9.99 13.18
CA ASN A 269 -6.67 9.44 14.53
C ASN A 269 -5.81 8.17 14.61
N ILE A 270 -5.87 7.29 13.60
CA ILE A 270 -5.03 6.09 13.51
C ILE A 270 -3.57 6.49 13.33
N HIS A 271 -3.28 7.46 12.45
CA HIS A 271 -1.95 8.03 12.29
C HIS A 271 -1.36 8.49 13.63
N LEU A 272 -2.11 9.34 14.34
CA LEU A 272 -1.71 9.82 15.67
C LEU A 272 -1.52 8.67 16.67
N GLY A 273 -2.41 7.68 16.65
CA GLY A 273 -2.32 6.50 17.50
C GLY A 273 -1.08 5.65 17.22
N PHE A 274 -0.69 5.47 15.96
CA PHE A 274 0.52 4.74 15.57
C PHE A 274 1.78 5.47 16.04
N LEU A 275 1.84 6.79 15.88
CA LEU A 275 2.93 7.60 16.44
C LEU A 275 3.01 7.48 17.97
N ALA A 276 1.86 7.51 18.64
CA ALA A 276 1.78 7.32 20.09
C ALA A 276 2.26 5.92 20.51
N LEU A 277 1.95 4.86 19.75
CA LEU A 277 2.44 3.51 20.01
C LEU A 277 3.95 3.41 19.89
N HIS A 278 4.54 3.98 18.84
CA HIS A 278 6.00 4.01 18.70
C HIS A 278 6.66 4.79 19.84
N ARG A 279 6.12 5.95 20.20
CA ARG A 279 6.60 6.77 21.34
C ARG A 279 6.46 6.03 22.68
N PHE A 280 5.37 5.30 22.86
CA PHE A 280 5.14 4.44 24.02
C PHE A 280 6.23 3.37 24.10
N ASN A 281 6.49 2.66 23.00
CA ASN A 281 7.53 1.64 22.94
C ASN A 281 8.93 2.21 23.20
N GLU A 282 9.25 3.40 22.71
CA GLU A 282 10.52 4.08 23.01
C GLU A 282 10.69 4.38 24.50
N LYS A 283 9.62 4.84 25.16
CA LYS A 283 9.60 5.23 26.57
C LYS A 283 9.60 4.04 27.52
N PHE A 284 8.75 3.04 27.26
CA PHE A 284 8.53 1.92 28.17
C PHE A 284 9.27 0.64 27.76
N LYS A 285 9.93 0.62 26.59
CA LYS A 285 10.63 -0.54 26.01
C LYS A 285 9.74 -1.77 25.82
N ARG A 286 8.44 -1.53 25.66
CA ARG A 286 7.40 -2.50 25.37
C ARG A 286 6.20 -1.77 24.78
N PHE A 287 5.33 -2.50 24.11
CA PHE A 287 4.01 -2.01 23.73
C PHE A 287 3.00 -2.09 24.90
N PRO A 288 1.84 -1.40 24.81
CA PRO A 288 0.75 -1.52 25.78
C PRO A 288 0.30 -2.97 25.95
N LYS A 289 0.07 -3.38 27.21
CA LYS A 289 -0.46 -4.72 27.51
C LYS A 289 -1.91 -4.81 27.07
N ALA A 290 -2.32 -6.00 26.62
CA ALA A 290 -3.68 -6.27 26.20
C ALA A 290 -4.70 -5.87 27.29
N TRP A 291 -5.69 -5.07 26.91
CA TRP A 291 -6.78 -4.60 27.81
C TRP A 291 -6.33 -3.90 29.10
N CYS A 292 -5.13 -3.31 29.12
CA CYS A 292 -4.63 -2.57 30.28
C CYS A 292 -5.09 -1.09 30.24
N VAL A 293 -5.95 -0.72 31.19
CA VAL A 293 -6.52 0.64 31.31
C VAL A 293 -5.43 1.70 31.57
N ASP A 294 -4.44 1.38 32.40
CA ASP A 294 -3.34 2.30 32.73
C ASP A 294 -2.47 2.59 31.50
N ASP A 295 -2.09 1.54 30.75
CA ASP A 295 -1.33 1.70 29.52
C ASP A 295 -2.14 2.47 28.46
N SER A 296 -3.46 2.25 28.39
CA SER A 296 -4.37 2.98 27.52
C SER A 296 -4.44 4.46 27.84
N SER A 297 -4.58 4.81 29.12
CA SER A 297 -4.58 6.19 29.60
C SER A 297 -3.25 6.90 29.26
N ASN A 298 -2.14 6.18 29.41
CA ASN A 298 -0.82 6.67 29.02
C ASN A 298 -0.70 6.88 27.50
N LEU A 299 -1.22 5.95 26.68
CA LEU A 299 -1.21 6.08 25.22
C LEU A 299 -2.03 7.30 24.77
N VAL A 300 -3.23 7.49 25.31
CA VAL A 300 -4.09 8.65 25.00
C VAL A 300 -3.40 9.97 25.41
N SER A 301 -2.73 9.99 26.56
CA SER A 301 -1.94 11.15 26.99
C SER A 301 -0.78 11.47 26.04
N LEU A 302 -0.05 10.44 25.59
CA LEU A 302 1.01 10.60 24.59
C LEU A 302 0.47 11.10 23.25
N ALA A 303 -0.66 10.56 22.77
CA ALA A 303 -1.31 10.99 21.55
C ALA A 303 -1.73 12.47 21.63
N LYS A 304 -2.36 12.90 22.74
CA LYS A 304 -2.71 14.31 22.97
C LYS A 304 -1.48 15.22 22.95
N GLY A 305 -0.37 14.78 23.54
CA GLY A 305 0.92 15.48 23.50
C GLY A 305 1.47 15.61 22.08
N LEU A 306 1.57 14.49 21.34
CA LEU A 306 2.06 14.46 19.96
C LEU A 306 1.22 15.32 19.01
N ASN A 307 -0.10 15.38 19.21
CA ASN A 307 -0.98 16.23 18.40
C ASN A 307 -0.61 17.72 18.50
N THR A 308 0.08 18.15 19.56
CA THR A 308 0.56 19.53 19.67
C THR A 308 1.81 19.79 18.82
N GLU A 309 2.59 18.76 18.53
CA GLU A 309 3.82 18.78 17.72
C GLU A 309 3.53 18.68 16.21
N LEU A 310 2.38 18.10 15.83
CA LEU A 310 1.96 17.99 14.43
C LEU A 310 1.67 19.37 13.81
N THR A 311 2.08 19.52 12.55
CA THR A 311 1.75 20.73 11.75
C THR A 311 0.26 20.74 11.43
N ASN A 312 -0.26 19.60 10.97
CA ASN A 312 -1.68 19.38 10.75
C ASN A 312 -2.27 18.60 11.92
N LYS A 313 -2.78 19.34 12.90
CA LYS A 313 -3.37 18.76 14.10
C LYS A 313 -4.66 18.03 13.77
N VAL A 314 -4.85 16.88 14.41
CA VAL A 314 -6.13 16.18 14.45
C VAL A 314 -7.12 17.06 15.22
N THR A 315 -8.21 17.46 14.56
CA THR A 315 -9.23 18.36 15.11
C THR A 315 -10.00 17.73 16.27
N THR A 316 -10.46 16.50 16.06
CA THR A 316 -11.24 15.72 17.01
C THR A 316 -10.47 14.46 17.33
N ILE A 317 -9.95 14.35 18.57
CA ILE A 317 -9.26 13.16 19.03
C ILE A 317 -10.30 12.12 19.45
N ASP A 318 -10.38 11.02 18.70
CA ASP A 318 -11.23 9.87 19.00
C ASP A 318 -10.56 9.00 20.09
N GLU A 319 -10.86 9.30 21.35
CA GLU A 319 -10.31 8.55 22.49
C GLU A 319 -10.76 7.09 22.52
N ASP A 320 -11.96 6.76 22.02
CA ASP A 320 -12.43 5.36 21.96
C ASP A 320 -11.56 4.56 20.98
N LEU A 321 -11.25 5.12 19.82
CA LEU A 321 -10.32 4.50 18.86
C LEU A 321 -8.93 4.31 19.45
N LEU A 322 -8.38 5.33 20.12
CA LEU A 322 -7.06 5.24 20.75
C LEU A 322 -7.03 4.20 21.88
N ASN A 323 -8.10 4.11 22.66
CA ASN A 323 -8.23 3.10 23.72
C ASN A 323 -8.28 1.69 23.11
N VAL A 324 -9.12 1.49 22.11
CA VAL A 324 -9.22 0.22 21.37
C VAL A 324 -7.88 -0.17 20.75
N LEU A 325 -7.17 0.78 20.14
CA LEU A 325 -5.84 0.56 19.60
C LEU A 325 -4.88 0.10 20.72
N SER A 326 -4.86 0.79 21.86
CA SER A 326 -4.04 0.38 23.01
C SER A 326 -4.37 -1.05 23.48
N TYR A 327 -5.65 -1.38 23.64
CA TYR A 327 -6.06 -2.69 24.14
C TYR A 327 -5.72 -3.83 23.20
N THR A 328 -5.68 -3.57 21.89
CA THR A 328 -5.56 -4.60 20.86
C THR A 328 -4.21 -4.63 20.16
N ASN A 329 -3.34 -3.63 20.33
CA ASN A 329 -2.12 -3.44 19.53
C ASN A 329 -1.21 -4.68 19.41
N THR A 330 -1.16 -5.54 20.45
CA THR A 330 -0.34 -6.75 20.48
C THR A 330 -0.94 -7.90 19.69
N GLY A 331 -2.22 -7.80 19.34
CA GLY A 331 -2.92 -8.74 18.49
C GLY A 331 -2.57 -8.53 17.02
N CYS A 332 -2.70 -9.61 16.25
CA CYS A 332 -2.54 -9.61 14.81
C CYS A 332 -3.71 -10.40 14.22
N LEU A 333 -4.48 -9.79 13.32
CA LEU A 333 -5.65 -10.42 12.70
C LEU A 333 -5.32 -10.89 11.29
N SER A 334 -5.46 -12.19 11.01
CA SER A 334 -5.18 -12.77 9.69
C SER A 334 -5.97 -12.09 8.55
N PRO A 335 -7.28 -11.76 8.68
CA PRO A 335 -8.00 -11.05 7.62
C PRO A 335 -7.42 -9.66 7.32
N LEU A 336 -6.95 -8.95 8.35
CA LEU A 336 -6.35 -7.63 8.20
C LEU A 336 -4.96 -7.73 7.57
N CYS A 337 -4.17 -8.74 7.95
CA CYS A 337 -2.90 -9.07 7.29
C CYS A 337 -3.07 -9.40 5.82
N ALA A 338 -4.10 -10.18 5.47
CA ALA A 338 -4.38 -10.56 4.09
C ALA A 338 -4.81 -9.33 3.25
N ALA A 339 -5.72 -8.51 3.79
CA ALA A 339 -6.20 -7.30 3.12
C ALA A 339 -5.06 -6.29 2.89
N LEU A 340 -4.33 -5.93 3.95
CA LEU A 340 -3.22 -4.99 3.84
C LEU A 340 -2.03 -5.59 3.07
N GLY A 341 -1.74 -6.87 3.27
CA GLY A 341 -0.62 -7.55 2.62
C GLY A 341 -0.80 -7.67 1.11
N GLY A 342 -2.03 -7.92 0.63
CA GLY A 342 -2.37 -7.85 -0.79
C GLY A 342 -2.21 -6.44 -1.36
N PHE A 343 -2.69 -5.42 -0.62
CA PHE A 343 -2.55 -4.02 -1.01
C PHE A 343 -1.07 -3.60 -1.12
N VAL A 344 -0.27 -3.87 -0.08
CA VAL A 344 1.15 -3.52 -0.01
C VAL A 344 1.96 -4.28 -1.05
N ALA A 345 1.64 -5.55 -1.31
CA ALA A 345 2.27 -6.29 -2.40
C ALA A 345 1.99 -5.63 -3.76
N GLN A 346 0.75 -5.20 -4.01
CA GLN A 346 0.41 -4.46 -5.22
C GLN A 346 1.21 -3.16 -5.32
N GLU A 347 1.34 -2.39 -4.24
CA GLU A 347 2.21 -1.19 -4.22
C GLU A 347 3.68 -1.53 -4.52
N GLY A 348 4.19 -2.66 -4.02
CA GLY A 348 5.51 -3.17 -4.37
C GLY A 348 5.66 -3.48 -5.86
N ILE A 349 4.61 -3.99 -6.52
CA ILE A 349 4.60 -4.19 -7.97
C ILE A 349 4.54 -2.85 -8.72
N LYS A 350 3.73 -1.89 -8.27
CA LYS A 350 3.69 -0.53 -8.85
C LYS A 350 5.07 0.11 -8.77
N ALA A 351 5.74 0.03 -7.62
CA ALA A 351 7.07 0.59 -7.37
C ALA A 351 8.13 0.15 -8.39
N VAL A 352 8.08 -1.11 -8.84
CA VAL A 352 9.06 -1.69 -9.77
C VAL A 352 8.63 -1.69 -11.24
N THR A 353 7.38 -1.30 -11.52
CA THR A 353 6.84 -1.27 -12.89
C THR A 353 6.47 0.12 -13.41
N GLY A 354 6.20 1.08 -12.52
CA GLY A 354 5.60 2.35 -12.95
C GLY A 354 4.22 2.17 -13.61
N LYS A 355 3.54 1.05 -13.33
CA LYS A 355 2.16 0.80 -13.78
C LYS A 355 1.21 1.01 -12.59
N PHE A 356 0.05 1.59 -12.87
CA PHE A 356 -0.99 2.05 -11.97
C PHE A 356 -0.59 3.23 -11.09
N THR A 357 -1.59 4.02 -10.69
CA THR A 357 -1.40 5.09 -9.72
C THR A 357 -1.08 4.49 -8.35
N PRO A 358 0.10 4.82 -7.77
CA PRO A 358 0.49 4.37 -6.45
C PRO A 358 -0.25 5.10 -5.32
N LEU A 359 -0.25 4.50 -4.13
CA LEU A 359 -0.74 5.17 -2.92
C LEU A 359 0.07 6.44 -2.66
N LYS A 360 -0.62 7.57 -2.52
CA LYS A 360 -0.02 8.87 -2.17
C LYS A 360 -0.63 9.41 -0.88
N GLN A 361 -0.07 9.16 0.31
CA GLN A 361 1.16 8.43 0.67
C GLN A 361 0.88 7.47 1.84
N TRP A 362 -0.19 7.73 2.62
CA TRP A 362 -0.67 6.91 3.73
C TRP A 362 -2.05 6.32 3.46
N LEU A 363 -2.23 5.06 3.84
CA LEU A 363 -3.50 4.36 3.97
C LEU A 363 -3.62 3.87 5.41
N TYR A 364 -4.75 4.11 6.05
CA TYR A 364 -5.09 3.53 7.35
C TYR A 364 -6.45 2.85 7.27
N LEU A 365 -6.55 1.67 7.87
CA LEU A 365 -7.79 0.91 7.99
C LEU A 365 -7.98 0.52 9.45
N ASP A 366 -9.23 0.50 9.91
CA ASP A 366 -9.60 -0.11 11.17
C ASP A 366 -10.80 -1.04 10.99
N CYS A 367 -10.86 -2.07 11.84
CA CYS A 367 -12.01 -2.95 11.97
C CYS A 367 -12.51 -3.00 13.40
N ARG A 368 -12.50 -1.87 14.14
CA ARG A 368 -12.84 -1.82 15.57
C ARG A 368 -14.22 -2.40 15.92
N ASP A 369 -15.13 -2.43 14.95
CA ASP A 369 -16.49 -2.96 15.09
C ASP A 369 -16.54 -4.47 15.37
N VAL A 370 -15.45 -5.20 15.05
CA VAL A 370 -15.36 -6.63 15.36
C VAL A 370 -15.17 -6.90 16.85
N ILE A 371 -14.86 -5.86 17.64
CA ILE A 371 -14.66 -5.99 19.08
C ILE A 371 -16.02 -6.03 19.77
N ASN A 372 -16.34 -7.17 20.37
CA ASN A 372 -17.43 -7.25 21.32
C ASN A 372 -17.00 -6.62 22.66
N LYS A 373 -17.41 -5.37 22.90
CA LYS A 373 -17.08 -4.62 24.13
C LYS A 373 -17.71 -5.26 25.40
N GLU A 374 -18.73 -6.11 25.25
CA GLU A 374 -19.40 -6.75 26.38
C GLU A 374 -18.64 -7.99 26.90
N GLU A 375 -17.85 -8.64 26.05
CA GLU A 375 -17.16 -9.91 26.38
C GLU A 375 -15.69 -9.72 26.78
N ALA A 376 -15.07 -8.59 26.45
CA ALA A 376 -13.63 -8.40 26.58
C ALA A 376 -13.24 -7.72 27.92
N THR A 377 -13.24 -8.50 29.00
CA THR A 377 -13.22 -7.92 30.36
C THR A 377 -11.94 -8.14 31.18
N THR A 378 -11.00 -9.02 30.78
CA THR A 378 -9.75 -9.22 31.53
C THR A 378 -8.52 -9.53 30.66
N PRO A 379 -7.32 -8.95 30.97
CA PRO A 379 -6.06 -9.22 30.25
C PRO A 379 -5.70 -10.69 30.13
N ASP A 380 -6.01 -11.50 31.16
CA ASP A 380 -5.67 -12.93 31.19
C ASP A 380 -6.36 -13.73 30.09
N MET A 381 -7.52 -13.29 29.58
CA MET A 381 -8.23 -13.99 28.51
C MET A 381 -7.44 -14.02 27.20
N PHE A 382 -6.56 -13.05 26.96
CA PHE A 382 -5.82 -12.89 25.71
C PHE A 382 -4.46 -13.59 25.70
N THR A 383 -4.08 -14.28 26.78
CA THR A 383 -2.87 -15.11 26.81
C THR A 383 -3.05 -16.38 25.96
N PRO A 384 -2.10 -16.75 25.07
CA PRO A 384 -2.22 -17.93 24.24
C PRO A 384 -2.50 -19.22 25.04
N ARG A 385 -3.42 -20.06 24.56
CA ARG A 385 -3.84 -21.28 25.26
C ARG A 385 -2.67 -22.25 25.53
N LEU A 386 -1.73 -22.36 24.60
CA LEU A 386 -0.54 -23.20 24.75
C LEU A 386 0.39 -22.68 25.86
N VAL A 387 0.50 -21.36 26.02
CA VAL A 387 1.25 -20.74 27.12
C VAL A 387 0.55 -20.99 28.46
N LYS A 388 -0.78 -20.90 28.50
CA LYS A 388 -1.57 -21.27 29.69
C LYS A 388 -1.38 -22.73 30.10
N GLN A 389 -1.27 -23.64 29.14
CA GLN A 389 -1.00 -25.06 29.40
C GLN A 389 0.39 -25.28 30.00
N GLN A 390 1.41 -24.57 29.50
CA GLN A 390 2.77 -24.63 30.06
C GLN A 390 2.88 -24.02 31.47
N LEU A 391 2.05 -23.02 31.78
CA LEU A 391 1.99 -22.37 33.10
C LEU A 391 1.08 -23.07 34.12
N GLY A 392 0.50 -24.23 33.78
CA GLY A 392 -0.31 -25.03 34.70
C GLY A 392 -1.70 -24.47 35.02
N TYR A 393 -2.26 -23.59 34.18
CA TYR A 393 -3.63 -23.10 34.36
C TYR A 393 -4.66 -24.22 34.13
N PRO A 394 -5.73 -24.30 34.95
CA PRO A 394 -6.76 -25.31 34.78
C PRO A 394 -7.43 -25.19 33.41
N GLN A 395 -7.68 -26.32 32.75
CA GLN A 395 -8.41 -26.37 31.50
C GLN A 395 -9.86 -25.91 31.73
N ASN A 396 -10.19 -24.68 31.33
CA ASN A 396 -11.58 -24.37 31.01
C ASN A 396 -11.93 -25.12 29.72
N LYS A 397 -12.48 -26.32 29.88
CA LYS A 397 -13.12 -27.10 28.82
C LYS A 397 -14.45 -26.44 28.39
N THR A 398 -14.42 -25.18 27.99
CA THR A 398 -15.50 -24.64 27.16
C THR A 398 -15.16 -25.03 25.72
N LYS A 399 -15.72 -26.18 25.29
CA LYS A 399 -15.84 -26.49 23.87
C LYS A 399 -16.59 -25.31 23.23
N LEU A 400 -15.88 -24.41 22.56
CA LEU A 400 -16.48 -23.63 21.49
C LEU A 400 -16.72 -24.59 20.34
N SER A 401 -17.88 -25.26 20.38
CA SER A 401 -18.44 -25.92 19.22
C SER A 401 -18.87 -24.84 18.23
N CYS A 402 -17.94 -24.38 17.40
CA CYS A 402 -18.31 -23.82 16.10
C CYS A 402 -18.74 -24.99 15.21
N VAL A 403 -19.99 -25.41 15.39
CA VAL A 403 -20.72 -26.18 14.39
C VAL A 403 -21.84 -25.26 13.94
N TYR A 404 -21.60 -24.50 12.88
CA TYR A 404 -22.71 -24.05 12.05
C TYR A 404 -23.16 -25.27 11.23
N PRO A 405 -24.42 -25.71 11.32
CA PRO A 405 -24.94 -26.68 10.38
C PRO A 405 -25.03 -26.01 9.00
N LEU A 406 -24.64 -26.78 7.98
CA LEU A 406 -24.81 -26.48 6.55
C LEU A 406 -26.29 -26.26 6.18
#